data_AF-A0A6B2XI37-F1
#
_entry.id   AF-A0A6B2XI37-F1
#
_cell.length_a   1.000
_cell.length_b   1.000
_cell.length_c   1.000
_cell.angle_alpha   90.00
_cell.angle_beta   90.00
_cell.angle_gamma   90.00
#
_symmetry.space_group_name_H-M   'P 1'
#
loop_
_entity.id
_entity.type
_entity.pdbx_description
1 polymer ?
#
loop_
_entity_poly.entity_id
_entity_poly.type
_entity_poly.pdbx_seq_one_letter_code
_entity_poly.pdbx_strand_id
1 'polypeptide(L)'
;AGGTAQDARQLAARAVRASEADGDRLFLLRALAVLGQAELLGGDSRGAAAAVEALQRVRRLGTAMSAADPPLLHWYADLAEALVVLGETEEAGVVVREAHARVSGATPGSVLAALERAEGLREAGLGRAKEGAARLRTAVDRLRRLPLPVELVRTLIALGAVERRSRRRSTARTVLGEALETATRIGAAPLAARAREELARVDAVDRGGEAGGAELTPTEARIAALVGGGATNREVAAELFISVKTVEGALSRVYRKFGVRSRTALAHAMAVAVLATGAAVDLGDDDQVPPRVQAVTVTQPVRVRVPRPSDTRR
;
A
#
# COMPACT_ATOMS: atom_id res chain seq x y z
N ALA A 1 5.25 9.15 -27.93
CA ALA A 1 5.91 8.98 -26.62
C ALA A 1 4.87 8.47 -25.63
N GLY A 2 5.20 7.46 -24.80
CA GLY A 2 4.30 6.97 -23.75
C GLY A 2 4.21 5.45 -23.61
N GLY A 3 5.34 4.73 -23.68
CA GLY A 3 5.38 3.27 -23.53
C GLY A 3 4.73 2.75 -22.24
N THR A 4 4.58 1.43 -22.13
CA THR A 4 3.88 0.83 -20.98
C THR A 4 4.81 0.65 -19.78
N ALA A 5 4.23 0.51 -18.57
CA ALA A 5 5.00 0.12 -17.39
C ALA A 5 5.70 -1.23 -17.58
N GLN A 6 5.08 -2.13 -18.36
CA GLN A 6 5.65 -3.43 -18.69
C GLN A 6 6.87 -3.30 -19.60
N ASP A 7 6.81 -2.46 -20.63
CA ASP A 7 7.95 -2.21 -21.51
C ASP A 7 9.11 -1.56 -20.73
N ALA A 8 8.79 -0.60 -19.85
CA ALA A 8 9.78 0.04 -18.99
C ALA A 8 10.51 -0.98 -18.11
N ARG A 9 9.79 -1.91 -17.46
CA ARG A 9 10.39 -3.02 -16.71
C ARG A 9 11.27 -3.90 -17.58
N GLN A 10 10.76 -4.31 -18.75
CA GLN A 10 11.50 -5.21 -19.64
C GLN A 10 12.82 -4.59 -20.11
N LEU A 11 12.79 -3.31 -20.50
CA LEU A 11 13.98 -2.58 -20.94
C LEU A 11 14.96 -2.39 -19.78
N ALA A 12 14.49 -1.99 -18.59
CA ALA A 12 15.34 -1.84 -17.42
C ALA A 12 15.99 -3.17 -17.00
N ALA A 13 15.22 -4.27 -17.01
CA ALA A 13 15.74 -5.60 -16.71
C ALA A 13 16.77 -6.09 -17.73
N ARG A 14 16.60 -5.76 -19.02
CA ARG A 14 17.63 -6.03 -20.05
C ARG A 14 18.90 -5.23 -19.77
N ALA A 15 18.78 -3.95 -19.42
CA ALA A 15 19.92 -3.09 -19.10
C ALA A 15 20.69 -3.59 -17.86
N VAL A 16 19.98 -4.10 -16.83
CA VAL A 16 20.59 -4.75 -15.67
C VAL A 16 21.43 -5.95 -16.13
N ARG A 17 20.84 -6.89 -16.89
CA ARG A 17 21.55 -8.08 -17.35
C ARG A 17 22.76 -7.77 -18.23
N ALA A 18 22.65 -6.78 -19.12
CA ALA A 18 23.76 -6.33 -19.95
C ALA A 18 24.90 -5.76 -19.08
N SER A 19 24.57 -4.87 -18.14
CA SER A 19 25.58 -4.28 -17.25
C SER A 19 26.26 -5.32 -16.36
N GLU A 20 25.53 -6.36 -15.93
CA GLU A 20 26.11 -7.49 -15.19
C GLU A 20 27.07 -8.32 -16.05
N ALA A 21 26.68 -8.62 -17.29
CA ALA A 21 27.52 -9.38 -18.22
C ALA A 21 28.83 -8.65 -18.52
N ASP A 22 28.77 -7.32 -18.63
CA ASP A 22 29.94 -6.48 -18.91
C ASP A 22 30.75 -6.14 -17.65
N GLY A 23 30.23 -6.46 -16.45
CA GLY A 23 30.85 -6.07 -15.18
C GLY A 23 30.81 -4.56 -14.90
N ASP A 24 29.99 -3.79 -15.61
CA ASP A 24 29.90 -2.34 -15.49
C ASP A 24 29.04 -1.95 -14.28
N ARG A 25 29.71 -1.64 -13.17
CA ARG A 25 29.05 -1.28 -11.91
C ARG A 25 28.31 0.05 -11.96
N LEU A 26 28.77 1.01 -12.76
CA LEU A 26 28.15 2.34 -12.84
C LEU A 26 26.83 2.30 -13.62
N PHE A 27 26.83 1.61 -14.76
CA PHE A 27 25.61 1.40 -15.54
C PHE A 27 24.66 0.43 -14.84
N LEU A 28 25.16 -0.58 -14.14
CA LEU A 28 24.33 -1.46 -13.31
C LEU A 28 23.57 -0.67 -12.24
N LEU A 29 24.24 0.25 -11.54
CA LEU A 29 23.61 1.11 -10.54
C LEU A 29 22.44 1.91 -11.14
N ARG A 30 22.65 2.53 -12.31
CA ARG A 30 21.62 3.29 -13.03
C ARG A 30 20.47 2.40 -13.49
N ALA A 31 20.78 1.23 -14.07
CA ALA A 31 19.79 0.30 -14.59
C ALA A 31 18.91 -0.26 -13.46
N LEU A 32 19.49 -0.57 -12.30
CA LEU A 32 18.74 -1.00 -11.11
C LEU A 32 17.84 0.11 -10.54
N ALA A 33 18.31 1.36 -10.54
CA ALA A 33 17.47 2.49 -10.12
C ALA A 33 16.25 2.66 -11.02
N VAL A 34 16.44 2.61 -12.35
CA VAL A 34 15.34 2.67 -13.33
C VAL A 34 14.42 1.47 -13.22
N LEU A 35 14.96 0.26 -12.97
CA LEU A 35 14.15 -0.93 -12.73
C LEU A 35 13.26 -0.75 -11.51
N GLY A 36 13.82 -0.29 -10.38
CA GLY A 36 13.04 -0.02 -9.17
C GLY A 36 11.92 1.00 -9.39
N GLN A 37 12.20 2.07 -10.15
CA GLN A 37 11.19 3.05 -10.53
C GLN A 37 10.10 2.45 -11.42
N ALA A 38 10.46 1.64 -12.42
CA ALA A 38 9.53 0.98 -13.31
C ALA A 38 8.61 0.00 -12.57
N GLU A 39 9.16 -0.74 -11.60
CA GLU A 39 8.40 -1.64 -10.74
C GLU A 39 7.34 -0.90 -9.91
N LEU A 40 7.66 0.30 -9.42
CA LEU A 40 6.75 1.14 -8.63
C LEU A 40 5.62 1.78 -9.44
N LEU A 41 5.71 1.87 -10.77
CA LEU A 41 4.71 2.55 -11.59
C LEU A 41 3.31 1.98 -11.38
N GLY A 42 3.20 0.65 -11.25
CA GLY A 42 1.93 -0.05 -11.03
C GLY A 42 1.28 0.21 -9.67
N GLY A 43 2.04 0.69 -8.67
CA GLY A 43 1.50 1.02 -7.34
C GLY A 43 0.98 -0.18 -6.53
N ASP A 44 1.20 -1.41 -7.02
CA ASP A 44 0.82 -2.63 -6.33
C ASP A 44 1.94 -3.16 -5.43
N SER A 45 1.57 -4.05 -4.50
CA SER A 45 2.47 -4.64 -3.51
C SER A 45 3.59 -5.47 -4.12
N ARG A 46 3.34 -6.14 -5.26
CA ARG A 46 4.30 -7.02 -5.93
C ARG A 46 5.38 -6.19 -6.60
N GLY A 47 4.98 -5.13 -7.31
CA GLY A 47 5.89 -4.12 -7.84
C GLY A 47 6.70 -3.43 -6.74
N ALA A 48 6.06 -3.08 -5.61
CA ALA A 48 6.80 -2.52 -4.47
C ALA A 48 7.86 -3.48 -3.91
N ALA A 49 7.58 -4.78 -3.82
CA ALA A 49 8.57 -5.77 -3.38
C ALA A 49 9.76 -5.88 -4.36
N ALA A 50 9.48 -5.98 -5.66
CA ALA A 50 10.52 -6.01 -6.70
C ALA A 50 11.35 -4.71 -6.72
N ALA A 51 10.70 -3.56 -6.47
CA ALA A 51 11.39 -2.29 -6.34
C ALA A 51 12.33 -2.26 -5.13
N VAL A 52 11.90 -2.74 -3.97
CA VAL A 52 12.77 -2.84 -2.79
C VAL A 52 14.00 -3.69 -3.11
N GLU A 53 13.85 -4.84 -3.76
CA GLU A 53 14.97 -5.71 -4.13
C GLU A 53 15.99 -4.97 -5.02
N ALA A 54 15.52 -4.36 -6.11
CA ALA A 54 16.38 -3.63 -7.04
C ALA A 54 17.08 -2.44 -6.36
N LEU A 55 16.35 -1.64 -5.58
CA LEU A 55 16.86 -0.41 -4.98
C LEU A 55 17.74 -0.67 -3.75
N GLN A 56 17.53 -1.77 -3.01
CA GLN A 56 18.50 -2.20 -2.01
C GLN A 56 19.83 -2.62 -2.67
N ARG A 57 19.78 -3.18 -3.88
CA ARG A 57 20.99 -3.51 -4.64
C ARG A 57 21.72 -2.25 -5.10
N VAL A 58 20.99 -1.19 -5.49
CA VAL A 58 21.55 0.16 -5.70
C VAL A 58 22.25 0.65 -4.43
N ARG A 59 21.61 0.59 -3.26
CA ARG A 59 22.21 1.00 -1.97
C ARG A 59 23.52 0.28 -1.69
N ARG A 60 23.55 -1.06 -1.83
CA ARG A 60 24.76 -1.88 -1.62
C ARG A 60 25.89 -1.52 -2.59
N LEU A 61 25.57 -1.37 -3.88
CA LEU A 61 26.57 -1.01 -4.90
C LEU A 61 27.12 0.40 -4.68
N GLY A 62 26.26 1.38 -4.40
CA GLY A 62 26.67 2.76 -4.13
C GLY A 62 27.63 2.86 -2.95
N THR A 63 27.34 2.14 -1.85
CA THR A 63 28.24 2.04 -0.70
C THR A 63 29.58 1.40 -1.07
N ALA A 64 29.58 0.28 -1.81
CA ALA A 64 30.81 -0.40 -2.20
C ALA A 64 31.69 0.43 -3.16
N MET A 65 31.08 1.33 -3.93
CA MET A 65 31.78 2.21 -4.86
C MET A 65 32.24 3.53 -4.23
N SER A 66 31.83 3.85 -3.00
CA SER A 66 31.94 5.19 -2.42
C SER A 66 31.42 6.29 -3.38
N ALA A 67 30.42 5.94 -4.21
CA ALA A 67 29.94 6.82 -5.25
C ALA A 67 29.06 7.93 -4.66
N ALA A 68 29.28 9.17 -5.08
CA ALA A 68 28.33 10.23 -4.83
C ALA A 68 27.01 9.89 -5.55
N ASP A 69 25.90 10.02 -4.84
CA ASP A 69 24.59 9.65 -5.36
C ASP A 69 24.22 10.55 -6.55
N PRO A 70 23.99 10.00 -7.76
CA PRO A 70 23.59 10.82 -8.89
C PRO A 70 22.26 11.53 -8.56
N PRO A 71 22.21 12.88 -8.54
CA PRO A 71 21.05 13.63 -8.08
C PRO A 71 19.75 13.38 -8.84
N LEU A 72 19.79 12.69 -9.99
CA LEU A 72 18.65 12.39 -10.85
C LEU A 72 18.04 11.00 -10.59
N LEU A 73 18.75 10.09 -9.92
CA LEU A 73 18.25 8.72 -9.74
C LEU A 73 17.22 8.62 -8.60
N HIS A 74 17.28 9.50 -7.61
CA HIS A 74 16.34 9.60 -6.48
C HIS A 74 15.99 8.24 -5.81
N TRP A 75 16.88 7.25 -5.91
CA TRP A 75 16.57 5.86 -5.58
C TRP A 75 16.22 5.67 -4.10
N TYR A 76 16.74 6.52 -3.21
CA TYR A 76 16.39 6.52 -1.79
C TYR A 76 14.92 6.89 -1.56
N ALA A 77 14.38 7.83 -2.33
CA ALA A 77 12.99 8.26 -2.21
C ALA A 77 12.05 7.18 -2.73
N ASP A 78 12.44 6.52 -3.83
CA ASP A 78 11.69 5.42 -4.42
C ASP A 78 11.77 4.16 -3.54
N LEU A 79 12.93 3.89 -2.93
CA LEU A 79 13.09 2.81 -1.94
C LEU A 79 12.21 3.08 -0.71
N ALA A 80 12.21 4.31 -0.20
CA ALA A 80 11.36 4.69 0.93
C ALA A 80 9.87 4.57 0.59
N GLU A 81 9.44 5.00 -0.60
CA GLU A 81 8.07 4.82 -1.07
C GLU A 81 7.69 3.33 -1.14
N ALA A 82 8.54 2.50 -1.73
CA ALA A 82 8.33 1.05 -1.81
C ALA A 82 8.19 0.42 -0.42
N LEU A 83 9.10 0.76 0.50
CA LEU A 83 9.06 0.31 1.89
C LEU A 83 7.78 0.77 2.60
N VAL A 84 7.29 1.99 2.36
CA VAL A 84 6.01 2.47 2.92
C VAL A 84 4.81 1.70 2.34
N VAL A 85 4.84 1.33 1.06
CA VAL A 85 3.77 0.53 0.43
C VAL A 85 3.70 -0.89 1.01
N LEU A 86 4.86 -1.49 1.27
CA LEU A 86 4.99 -2.74 2.02
C LEU A 86 4.72 -2.53 3.52
N GLY A 87 4.76 -1.27 3.95
CA GLY A 87 4.62 -0.70 5.28
C GLY A 87 5.67 -1.17 6.29
N GLU A 88 6.88 -1.29 5.78
CA GLU A 88 8.16 -1.24 6.50
C GLU A 88 8.54 0.22 6.76
N THR A 89 7.61 1.00 7.34
CA THR A 89 7.70 2.46 7.47
C THR A 89 8.90 2.91 8.32
N GLU A 90 9.33 2.09 9.28
CA GLU A 90 10.53 2.37 10.09
C GLU A 90 11.81 2.25 9.26
N GLU A 91 11.93 1.22 8.41
CA GLU A 91 13.07 1.05 7.50
C GLU A 91 13.10 2.17 6.46
N ALA A 92 11.93 2.59 5.95
CA ALA A 92 11.83 3.78 5.10
C ALA A 92 12.42 5.02 5.82
N GLY A 93 12.20 5.13 7.14
CA GLY A 93 12.80 6.17 7.98
C GLY A 93 14.32 6.10 8.06
N VAL A 94 14.91 4.90 8.08
CA VAL A 94 16.38 4.73 8.02
C VAL A 94 16.92 5.28 6.70
N VAL A 95 16.35 4.84 5.57
CA VAL A 95 16.75 5.25 4.22
C VAL A 95 16.67 6.78 4.05
N VAL A 96 15.56 7.37 4.51
CA VAL A 96 15.36 8.82 4.46
C VAL A 96 16.38 9.57 5.31
N ARG A 97 16.65 9.13 6.55
CA ARG A 97 17.65 9.77 7.42
C ARG A 97 19.05 9.73 6.81
N GLU A 98 19.45 8.60 6.22
CA GLU A 98 20.74 8.48 5.54
C GLU A 98 20.85 9.45 4.36
N ALA A 99 19.79 9.58 3.56
CA ALA A 99 19.77 10.52 2.45
C ALA A 99 19.76 11.98 2.93
N HIS A 100 19.02 12.29 4.00
CA HIS A 100 18.98 13.61 4.62
C HIS A 100 20.34 14.02 5.19
N ALA A 101 21.12 13.08 5.75
CA ALA A 101 22.47 13.35 6.27
C ALA A 101 23.47 13.82 5.18
N ARG A 102 23.15 13.62 3.90
CA ARG A 102 23.96 14.07 2.76
C ARG A 102 23.51 15.43 2.22
N VAL A 103 22.41 15.98 2.72
CA VAL A 103 21.91 17.29 2.31
C VAL A 103 22.84 18.39 2.83
N SER A 104 23.21 19.29 1.92
CA SER A 104 23.97 20.51 2.19
C SER A 104 23.31 21.73 1.53
N GLY A 105 23.85 22.93 1.76
CA GLY A 105 23.35 24.17 1.15
C GLY A 105 23.36 24.17 -0.40
N ALA A 106 24.17 23.32 -1.04
CA ALA A 106 24.26 23.20 -2.49
C ALA A 106 23.34 22.11 -3.08
N THR A 107 22.48 21.49 -2.26
CA THR A 107 21.65 20.36 -2.69
C THR A 107 20.67 20.78 -3.80
N PRO A 108 20.62 20.04 -4.93
CA PRO A 108 19.67 20.34 -6.00
C PRO A 108 18.23 20.31 -5.52
N GLY A 109 17.40 21.21 -6.04
CA GLY A 109 15.97 21.28 -5.69
C GLY A 109 15.21 19.97 -5.97
N SER A 110 15.65 19.20 -6.97
CA SER A 110 15.08 17.87 -7.28
C SER A 110 15.28 16.87 -6.13
N VAL A 111 16.47 16.86 -5.52
CA VAL A 111 16.80 16.00 -4.37
C VAL A 111 15.96 16.39 -3.16
N LEU A 112 15.85 17.69 -2.88
CA LEU A 112 15.00 18.18 -1.79
C LEU A 112 13.53 17.80 -2.00
N ALA A 113 13.01 17.90 -3.23
CA ALA A 113 11.63 17.49 -3.53
C ALA A 113 11.40 15.99 -3.33
N ALA A 114 12.35 15.16 -3.78
CA ALA A 114 12.29 13.71 -3.61
C ALA A 114 12.33 13.29 -2.13
N LEU A 115 13.18 13.95 -1.32
CA LEU A 115 13.23 13.74 0.13
C LEU A 115 11.93 14.14 0.82
N GLU A 116 11.37 15.30 0.51
CA GLU A 116 10.09 15.75 1.08
C GLU A 116 8.93 14.81 0.69
N ARG A 117 8.93 14.28 -0.55
CA ARG A 117 7.98 13.24 -0.97
C ARG A 117 8.12 11.99 -0.10
N ALA A 118 9.32 11.48 0.07
CA ALA A 118 9.59 10.28 0.86
C ALA A 118 9.24 10.46 2.35
N GLU A 119 9.62 11.61 2.93
CA GLU A 119 9.28 11.97 4.30
C GLU A 119 7.76 12.10 4.49
N GLY A 120 7.06 12.73 3.54
CA GLY A 120 5.63 12.87 3.57
C GLY A 120 4.89 11.54 3.49
N LEU A 121 5.33 10.64 2.62
CA LEU A 121 4.81 9.27 2.53
C LEU A 121 5.07 8.47 3.82
N ARG A 122 6.26 8.62 4.42
CA ARG A 122 6.60 7.98 5.68
C ARG A 122 5.69 8.43 6.82
N GLU A 123 5.52 9.74 7.01
CA GLU A 123 4.64 10.27 8.06
C GLU A 123 3.20 9.80 7.86
N ALA A 124 2.70 9.79 6.62
CA ALA A 124 1.39 9.22 6.31
C ALA A 124 1.33 7.71 6.65
N GLY A 125 2.38 6.94 6.36
CA GLY A 125 2.52 5.53 6.73
C GLY A 125 2.55 5.28 8.24
N LEU A 126 2.98 6.25 9.04
CA LEU A 126 2.93 6.25 10.50
C LEU A 126 1.56 6.66 11.07
N GLY A 127 0.60 7.01 10.21
CA GLY A 127 -0.71 7.51 10.62
C GLY A 127 -0.76 9.03 10.86
N ARG A 128 0.34 9.75 10.61
CA ARG A 128 0.45 11.22 10.73
C ARG A 128 0.13 11.88 9.40
N ALA A 129 -1.09 11.67 8.93
CA ALA A 129 -1.46 12.02 7.56
C ALA A 129 -1.52 13.53 7.30
N LYS A 130 -1.74 14.35 8.33
CA LYS A 130 -1.71 15.82 8.22
C LYS A 130 -0.29 16.32 7.96
N GLU A 131 0.66 15.81 8.71
CA GLU A 131 2.10 16.08 8.58
C GLU A 131 2.61 15.57 7.24
N GLY A 132 2.23 14.34 6.87
CA GLY A 132 2.56 13.74 5.58
C GLY A 132 2.08 14.58 4.40
N ALA A 133 0.82 15.02 4.43
CA ALA A 133 0.27 15.89 3.40
C ALA A 133 0.95 17.28 3.34
N ALA A 134 1.34 17.85 4.49
CA ALA A 134 2.05 19.13 4.52
C ALA A 134 3.40 19.04 3.79
N ARG A 135 4.18 17.98 4.05
CA ARG A 135 5.46 17.74 3.36
C ARG A 135 5.28 17.50 1.85
N LEU A 136 4.28 16.71 1.49
CA LEU A 136 3.95 16.47 0.08
C LEU A 136 3.55 17.75 -0.66
N ARG A 137 2.81 18.67 -0.02
CA ARG A 137 2.53 20.00 -0.59
C ARG A 137 3.81 20.81 -0.81
N THR A 138 4.71 20.83 0.16
CA THR A 138 6.04 21.47 0.00
C THR A 138 6.82 20.89 -1.18
N ALA A 139 6.79 19.57 -1.36
CA ALA A 139 7.40 18.90 -2.50
C ALA A 139 6.77 19.31 -3.83
N VAL A 140 5.43 19.35 -3.91
CA VAL A 140 4.68 19.82 -5.09
C VAL A 140 5.05 21.26 -5.43
N ASP A 141 5.05 22.17 -4.46
CA ASP A 141 5.37 23.58 -4.71
C ASP A 141 6.80 23.75 -5.21
N ARG A 142 7.73 22.94 -4.71
CA ARG A 142 9.11 22.89 -5.22
C ARG A 142 9.16 22.38 -6.65
N LEU A 143 8.47 21.29 -6.96
CA LEU A 143 8.46 20.67 -8.29
C LEU A 143 7.78 21.54 -9.36
N ARG A 144 6.79 22.37 -8.99
CA ARG A 144 6.19 23.36 -9.89
C ARG A 144 7.20 24.38 -10.44
N ARG A 145 8.31 24.60 -9.74
CA ARG A 145 9.39 25.50 -10.16
C ARG A 145 10.52 24.80 -10.91
N LEU A 146 10.41 23.48 -11.13
CA LEU A 146 11.44 22.67 -11.78
C LEU A 146 10.91 22.07 -13.09
N PRO A 147 11.77 21.85 -14.10
CA PRO A 147 11.37 21.20 -15.35
C PRO A 147 11.27 19.67 -15.21
N LEU A 148 10.58 19.19 -14.17
CA LEU A 148 10.48 17.77 -13.80
C LEU A 148 9.00 17.33 -13.71
N PRO A 149 8.27 17.32 -14.84
CA PRO A 149 6.82 17.09 -14.83
C PRO A 149 6.43 15.66 -14.40
N VAL A 150 7.30 14.68 -14.65
CA VAL A 150 7.08 13.29 -14.19
C VAL A 150 7.12 13.22 -12.65
N GLU A 151 8.10 13.84 -12.01
CA GLU A 151 8.19 13.87 -10.54
C GLU A 151 7.06 14.69 -9.92
N LEU A 152 6.62 15.78 -10.58
CA LEU A 152 5.43 16.53 -10.17
C LEU A 152 4.20 15.63 -10.14
N VAL A 153 3.93 14.91 -11.23
CA VAL A 153 2.77 13.99 -11.33
C VAL A 153 2.83 12.91 -10.25
N ARG A 154 4.00 12.26 -10.05
CA ARG A 154 4.18 11.24 -9.01
C ARG A 154 3.87 11.79 -7.62
N THR A 155 4.33 13.01 -7.32
CA THR A 155 4.12 13.67 -6.03
C THR A 155 2.67 14.10 -5.83
N LEU A 156 2.00 14.57 -6.89
CA LEU A 156 0.56 14.90 -6.84
C LEU A 156 -0.30 13.64 -6.60
N ILE A 157 0.03 12.51 -7.23
CA ILE A 157 -0.63 11.21 -6.96
C ILE A 157 -0.45 10.80 -5.50
N ALA A 158 0.79 10.91 -4.98
CA ALA A 158 1.08 10.61 -3.57
C ALA A 158 0.29 11.52 -2.61
N LEU A 159 0.27 12.84 -2.87
CA LEU A 159 -0.52 13.80 -2.10
C LEU A 159 -2.01 13.45 -2.13
N GLY A 160 -2.57 13.22 -3.32
CA GLY A 160 -3.97 12.83 -3.48
C GLY A 160 -4.35 11.58 -2.70
N ALA A 161 -3.52 10.53 -2.75
CA ALA A 161 -3.74 9.31 -2.00
C ALA A 161 -3.68 9.52 -0.47
N VAL A 162 -2.81 10.41 0.02
CA VAL A 162 -2.76 10.77 1.46
C VAL A 162 -3.96 11.62 1.87
N GLU A 163 -4.37 12.58 1.05
CA GLU A 163 -5.54 13.43 1.31
C GLU A 163 -6.84 12.63 1.32
N ARG A 164 -6.98 11.68 0.38
CA ARG A 164 -8.11 10.74 0.31
C ARG A 164 -8.24 9.93 1.59
N ARG A 165 -7.15 9.30 2.03
CA ARG A 165 -7.11 8.51 3.29
C ARG A 165 -7.35 9.37 4.54
N SER A 166 -7.08 10.67 4.45
CA SER A 166 -7.38 11.66 5.51
C SER A 166 -8.82 12.21 5.46
N ARG A 167 -9.69 11.65 4.61
CA ARG A 167 -11.06 12.12 4.34
C ARG A 167 -11.15 13.56 3.80
N ARG A 168 -10.06 14.13 3.27
CA ARG A 168 -10.05 15.46 2.62
C ARG A 168 -10.30 15.34 1.12
N ARG A 169 -11.52 14.90 0.77
CA ARG A 169 -11.91 14.48 -0.58
C ARG A 169 -11.83 15.58 -1.63
N SER A 170 -12.28 16.80 -1.31
CA SER A 170 -12.22 17.93 -2.23
C SER A 170 -10.78 18.24 -2.62
N THR A 171 -9.87 18.33 -1.65
CA THR A 171 -8.44 18.50 -1.89
C THR A 171 -7.86 17.35 -2.71
N ALA A 172 -8.18 16.10 -2.35
CA ALA A 172 -7.71 14.92 -3.09
C ALA A 172 -8.14 14.97 -4.57
N ARG A 173 -9.40 15.33 -4.85
CA ARG A 173 -9.93 15.44 -6.22
C ARG A 173 -9.19 16.52 -7.01
N THR A 174 -8.97 17.70 -6.42
CA THR A 174 -8.25 18.79 -7.07
C THR A 174 -6.83 18.37 -7.48
N VAL A 175 -6.05 17.80 -6.54
CA VAL A 175 -4.64 17.45 -6.81
C VAL A 175 -4.51 16.26 -7.76
N LEU A 176 -5.43 15.28 -7.69
CA LEU A 176 -5.43 14.15 -8.62
C LEU A 176 -5.90 14.55 -10.02
N GLY A 177 -6.80 15.53 -10.13
CA GLY A 177 -7.17 16.15 -11.41
C GLY A 177 -5.97 16.81 -12.09
N GLU A 178 -5.21 17.62 -11.35
CA GLU A 178 -3.95 18.24 -11.83
C GLU A 178 -2.93 17.17 -12.27
N ALA A 179 -2.81 16.08 -11.50
CA ALA A 179 -1.93 14.96 -11.84
C ALA A 179 -2.34 14.31 -13.17
N LEU A 180 -3.62 14.04 -13.36
CA LEU A 180 -4.16 13.42 -14.57
C LEU A 180 -3.97 14.31 -15.80
N GLU A 181 -4.31 15.59 -15.68
CA GLU A 181 -4.13 16.57 -16.76
C GLU A 181 -2.66 16.66 -17.18
N THR A 182 -1.76 16.82 -16.19
CA THR A 182 -0.33 16.92 -16.44
C THR A 182 0.24 15.63 -17.05
N ALA A 183 -0.15 14.46 -16.53
CA ALA A 183 0.29 13.17 -17.06
C ALA A 183 -0.16 12.95 -18.50
N THR A 184 -1.39 13.35 -18.82
CA THR A 184 -1.96 13.26 -20.18
C THR A 184 -1.21 14.17 -21.13
N ARG A 185 -0.97 15.42 -20.74
CA ARG A 185 -0.24 16.42 -21.54
C ARG A 185 1.19 15.98 -21.89
N ILE A 186 1.89 15.34 -20.96
CA ILE A 186 3.27 14.86 -21.20
C ILE A 186 3.33 13.44 -21.80
N GLY A 187 2.20 12.79 -22.06
CA GLY A 187 2.14 11.43 -22.59
C GLY A 187 2.60 10.34 -21.61
N ALA A 188 2.57 10.60 -20.30
CA ALA A 188 2.93 9.63 -19.26
C ALA A 188 1.75 8.67 -18.98
N ALA A 189 1.43 7.83 -19.96
CA ALA A 189 0.24 6.96 -19.92
C ALA A 189 0.10 6.10 -18.65
N PRO A 190 1.16 5.47 -18.11
CA PRO A 190 1.05 4.72 -16.85
C PRO A 190 0.67 5.59 -15.65
N LEU A 191 1.20 6.80 -15.55
CA LEU A 191 0.87 7.73 -14.46
C LEU A 191 -0.53 8.32 -14.63
N ALA A 192 -0.97 8.56 -15.87
CA ALA A 192 -2.34 8.98 -16.15
C ALA A 192 -3.35 7.89 -15.75
N ALA A 193 -3.05 6.61 -16.00
CA ALA A 193 -3.87 5.49 -15.52
C ALA A 193 -3.96 5.46 -14.00
N ARG A 194 -2.83 5.57 -13.31
CA ARG A 194 -2.80 5.60 -11.84
C ARG A 194 -3.55 6.79 -11.24
N ALA A 195 -3.46 7.97 -11.85
CA ALA A 195 -4.21 9.15 -11.40
C ALA A 195 -5.73 8.94 -11.55
N ARG A 196 -6.18 8.31 -12.66
CA ARG A 196 -7.59 7.94 -12.86
C ARG A 196 -8.09 6.93 -11.83
N GLU A 197 -7.28 5.91 -11.52
CA GLU A 197 -7.63 4.91 -10.51
C GLU A 197 -7.81 5.55 -9.12
N GLU A 198 -6.90 6.44 -8.71
CA GLU A 198 -7.05 7.16 -7.43
C GLU A 198 -8.26 8.10 -7.43
N LEU A 199 -8.56 8.80 -8.53
CA LEU A 199 -9.80 9.59 -8.65
C LEU A 199 -11.05 8.72 -8.50
N ALA A 200 -11.09 7.57 -9.17
CA ALA A 200 -12.20 6.63 -9.06
C ALA A 200 -12.39 6.14 -7.61
N ARG A 201 -11.31 5.97 -6.83
CA ARG A 201 -11.40 5.66 -5.39
C ARG A 201 -11.96 6.82 -4.57
N VAL A 202 -11.66 8.08 -4.92
CA VAL A 202 -12.28 9.25 -4.26
C VAL A 202 -13.80 9.24 -4.51
N ASP A 203 -14.22 8.98 -5.75
CA ASP A 203 -15.62 9.04 -6.16
C ASP A 203 -16.45 7.82 -5.71
N ALA A 204 -15.83 6.64 -5.55
CA ALA A 204 -16.50 5.45 -5.04
C ALA A 204 -16.96 5.61 -3.58
N VAL A 205 -16.17 6.32 -2.76
CA VAL A 205 -16.50 6.63 -1.36
C VAL A 205 -17.64 7.66 -1.26
N ASP A 206 -17.85 8.48 -2.30
CA ASP A 206 -18.99 9.40 -2.35
C ASP A 206 -20.32 8.67 -2.67
N ARG A 207 -20.28 7.49 -3.29
CA ARG A 207 -21.47 6.70 -3.67
C ARG A 207 -21.89 5.63 -2.66
N GLY A 208 -21.04 5.27 -1.71
CA GLY A 208 -21.32 4.30 -0.65
C GLY A 208 -21.15 4.94 0.72
N GLY A 209 -22.26 5.30 1.37
CA GLY A 209 -22.26 5.85 2.72
C GLY A 209 -21.51 4.97 3.72
N GLU A 210 -20.73 5.62 4.57
CA GLU A 210 -20.04 5.16 5.79
C GLU A 210 -20.19 3.68 6.19
N ALA A 211 -19.58 2.76 5.44
CA ALA A 211 -19.19 1.47 6.00
C ALA A 211 -17.88 1.68 6.79
N GLY A 212 -18.02 1.96 8.09
CA GLY A 212 -16.94 2.33 9.03
C GLY A 212 -15.92 1.24 9.35
N GLY A 213 -15.21 0.71 8.34
CA GLY A 213 -13.97 -0.03 8.52
C GLY A 213 -12.77 0.89 8.33
N ALA A 214 -11.76 0.80 9.20
CA ALA A 214 -10.48 1.46 8.95
C ALA A 214 -9.91 0.96 7.62
N GLU A 215 -9.77 1.85 6.64
CA GLU A 215 -9.38 1.48 5.27
C GLU A 215 -8.00 0.81 5.28
N LEU A 216 -7.98 -0.49 4.94
CA LEU A 216 -6.75 -1.25 4.76
C LEU A 216 -6.10 -0.84 3.44
N THR A 217 -4.77 -0.82 3.40
CA THR A 217 -4.09 -0.76 2.10
C THR A 217 -4.38 -2.04 1.31
N PRO A 218 -4.25 -2.05 -0.02
CA PRO A 218 -4.43 -3.27 -0.81
C PRO A 218 -3.57 -4.44 -0.34
N THR A 219 -2.35 -4.15 0.13
CA THR A 219 -1.45 -5.14 0.76
C THR A 219 -2.04 -5.66 2.08
N GLU A 220 -2.45 -4.75 2.96
CA GLU A 220 -3.01 -5.09 4.26
C GLU A 220 -4.32 -5.87 4.14
N ALA A 221 -5.17 -5.54 3.17
CA ALA A 221 -6.41 -6.24 2.89
C ALA A 221 -6.16 -7.68 2.43
N ARG A 222 -5.21 -7.89 1.51
CA ARG A 222 -4.80 -9.23 1.07
C ARG A 222 -4.18 -10.05 2.21
N ILE A 223 -3.30 -9.44 3.00
CA ILE A 223 -2.71 -10.11 4.17
C ILE A 223 -3.79 -10.45 5.19
N ALA A 224 -4.70 -9.52 5.50
CA ALA A 224 -5.79 -9.75 6.44
C ALA A 224 -6.76 -10.85 5.96
N ALA A 225 -7.03 -10.92 4.66
CA ALA A 225 -7.87 -11.96 4.07
C ALA A 225 -7.20 -13.35 4.16
N LEU A 226 -5.93 -13.48 3.75
CA LEU A 226 -5.20 -14.75 3.83
C LEU A 226 -5.04 -15.22 5.28
N VAL A 227 -4.73 -14.30 6.19
CA VAL A 227 -4.64 -14.59 7.62
C VAL A 227 -6.00 -14.94 8.22
N GLY A 228 -7.07 -14.25 7.80
CA GLY A 228 -8.45 -14.57 8.17
C GLY A 228 -8.88 -15.95 7.68
N GLY A 229 -8.35 -16.40 6.54
CA GLY A 229 -8.50 -17.75 5.99
C GLY A 229 -7.56 -18.81 6.58
N GLY A 230 -6.71 -18.45 7.55
CA GLY A 230 -5.87 -19.40 8.29
C GLY A 230 -4.40 -19.46 7.87
N ALA A 231 -3.97 -18.78 6.80
CA ALA A 231 -2.60 -18.88 6.27
C ALA A 231 -1.54 -18.32 7.23
N THR A 232 -0.51 -19.10 7.55
CA THR A 232 0.62 -18.69 8.39
C THR A 232 1.40 -17.54 7.74
N ASN A 233 2.17 -16.78 8.53
CA ASN A 233 2.95 -15.67 7.98
C ASN A 233 3.93 -16.10 6.88
N ARG A 234 4.43 -17.35 6.93
CA ARG A 234 5.31 -17.92 5.90
C ARG A 234 4.56 -18.22 4.60
N GLU A 235 3.35 -18.77 4.70
CA GLU A 235 2.49 -19.04 3.54
C GLU A 235 2.04 -17.72 2.89
N VAL A 236 1.61 -16.74 3.70
CA VAL A 236 1.27 -15.39 3.21
C VAL A 236 2.47 -14.73 2.55
N ALA A 237 3.66 -14.85 3.12
CA ALA A 237 4.90 -14.31 2.56
C ALA A 237 5.21 -14.94 1.19
N ALA A 238 5.08 -16.27 1.09
CA ALA A 238 5.28 -16.99 -0.15
C ALA A 238 4.26 -16.61 -1.23
N GLU A 239 2.98 -16.54 -0.85
CA GLU A 239 1.87 -16.24 -1.78
C GLU A 239 1.92 -14.81 -2.29
N LEU A 240 2.28 -13.86 -1.43
CA LEU A 240 2.38 -12.44 -1.79
C LEU A 240 3.77 -12.05 -2.29
N PHE A 241 4.72 -12.97 -2.34
CA PHE A 241 6.12 -12.74 -2.73
C PHE A 241 6.77 -11.59 -1.92
N ILE A 242 6.56 -11.59 -0.60
CA ILE A 242 7.13 -10.62 0.35
C ILE A 242 7.86 -11.34 1.47
N SER A 243 8.67 -10.61 2.24
CA SER A 243 9.34 -11.23 3.39
C SER A 243 8.36 -11.54 4.53
N VAL A 244 8.65 -12.54 5.35
CA VAL A 244 7.88 -12.84 6.57
C VAL A 244 7.80 -11.62 7.49
N LYS A 245 8.90 -10.85 7.57
CA LYS A 245 8.96 -9.59 8.32
C LYS A 245 8.00 -8.53 7.76
N THR A 246 7.83 -8.49 6.44
CA THR A 246 6.85 -7.62 5.78
C THR A 246 5.41 -8.00 6.18
N VAL A 247 5.12 -9.30 6.24
CA VAL A 247 3.81 -9.82 6.71
C VAL A 247 3.55 -9.43 8.15
N GLU A 248 4.52 -9.61 9.04
CA GLU A 248 4.43 -9.24 10.45
C GLU A 248 4.18 -7.74 10.65
N GLY A 249 4.93 -6.91 9.92
CA GLY A 249 4.75 -5.46 9.95
C GLY A 249 3.37 -5.02 9.45
N ALA A 250 2.85 -5.67 8.41
CA ALA A 250 1.50 -5.41 7.91
C ALA A 250 0.41 -5.83 8.89
N LEU A 251 0.50 -7.03 9.47
CA LEU A 251 -0.45 -7.50 10.48
C LEU A 251 -0.48 -6.60 11.70
N SER A 252 0.68 -6.10 12.14
CA SER A 252 0.76 -5.16 13.27
C SER A 252 -0.04 -3.87 13.00
N ARG A 253 -0.01 -3.37 11.76
CA ARG A 253 -0.82 -2.23 11.32
C ARG A 253 -2.29 -2.57 11.21
N VAL A 254 -2.62 -3.73 10.64
CA VAL A 254 -4.01 -4.23 10.53
C VAL A 254 -4.63 -4.36 11.93
N TYR A 255 -3.93 -4.98 12.87
CA TYR A 255 -4.35 -5.12 14.26
C TYR A 255 -4.66 -3.77 14.90
N ARG A 256 -3.76 -2.79 14.73
CA ARG A 256 -3.97 -1.42 15.22
C ARG A 256 -5.18 -0.74 14.56
N LYS A 257 -5.37 -0.92 13.25
CA LYS A 257 -6.49 -0.34 12.49
C LYS A 257 -7.84 -0.92 12.91
N PHE A 258 -7.90 -2.21 13.21
CA PHE A 258 -9.11 -2.90 13.65
C PHE A 258 -9.29 -2.92 15.18
N GLY A 259 -8.34 -2.37 15.94
CA GLY A 259 -8.39 -2.39 17.41
C GLY A 259 -8.27 -3.80 18.01
N VAL A 260 -7.80 -4.78 17.24
CA VAL A 260 -7.68 -6.18 17.65
C VAL A 260 -6.26 -6.49 18.10
N ARG A 261 -6.11 -7.42 19.04
CA ARG A 261 -4.81 -7.82 19.61
C ARG A 261 -4.41 -9.25 19.27
N SER A 262 -5.26 -10.00 18.58
CA SER A 262 -5.01 -11.38 18.23
C SER A 262 -5.41 -11.69 16.80
N ARG A 263 -4.75 -12.70 16.25
CA ARG A 263 -5.03 -13.27 14.93
C ARG A 263 -6.46 -13.78 14.82
N THR A 264 -6.95 -14.44 15.87
CA THR A 264 -8.35 -14.89 15.98
C THR A 264 -9.33 -13.73 16.01
N ALA A 265 -9.02 -12.65 16.73
CA ALA A 265 -9.86 -11.45 16.74
C ALA A 265 -9.86 -10.75 15.37
N LEU A 266 -8.74 -10.75 14.65
CA LEU A 266 -8.71 -10.27 13.26
C LEU A 266 -9.57 -11.15 12.34
N ALA A 267 -9.46 -12.49 12.44
CA ALA A 267 -10.27 -13.41 11.65
C ALA A 267 -11.78 -13.20 11.89
N HIS A 268 -12.19 -13.02 13.16
CA HIS A 268 -13.57 -12.67 13.49
C HIS A 268 -13.98 -11.30 12.93
N ALA A 269 -13.14 -10.28 13.05
CA ALA A 269 -13.44 -8.95 12.51
C ALA A 269 -13.58 -8.98 10.98
N MET A 270 -12.76 -9.77 10.28
CA MET A 270 -12.86 -9.98 8.84
C MET A 270 -14.10 -10.77 8.44
N ALA A 271 -14.45 -11.83 9.18
CA ALA A 271 -15.68 -12.59 8.94
C ALA A 271 -16.94 -11.72 9.10
N VAL A 272 -16.98 -10.88 10.14
CA VAL A 272 -18.08 -9.92 10.36
C VAL A 272 -18.11 -8.87 9.25
N ALA A 273 -16.95 -8.39 8.79
CA ALA A 273 -16.87 -7.44 7.68
C ALA A 273 -17.40 -8.03 6.36
N VAL A 274 -17.03 -9.28 6.03
CA VAL A 274 -17.49 -10.00 4.83
C VAL A 274 -19.00 -10.25 4.87
N LEU A 275 -19.54 -10.64 6.04
CA LEU A 275 -20.98 -10.81 6.24
C LEU A 275 -21.75 -9.47 6.12
N ALA A 276 -21.15 -8.36 6.57
CA ALA A 276 -21.73 -7.02 6.45
C ALA A 276 -21.62 -6.43 5.03
N THR A 277 -20.68 -6.89 4.19
CA THR A 277 -20.53 -6.43 2.79
C THR A 277 -21.25 -7.30 1.76
N GLY A 278 -21.87 -8.41 2.17
CA GLY A 278 -22.66 -9.26 1.27
C GLY A 278 -21.85 -9.92 0.15
N ALA A 279 -20.53 -10.10 0.33
CA ALA A 279 -19.72 -10.84 -0.62
C ALA A 279 -19.94 -12.35 -0.39
N ALA A 280 -20.82 -12.94 -1.20
CA ALA A 280 -20.96 -14.38 -1.30
C ALA A 280 -19.60 -14.99 -1.64
N VAL A 281 -19.07 -15.79 -0.71
CA VAL A 281 -17.98 -16.71 -1.00
C VAL A 281 -18.63 -17.85 -1.77
N ASP A 282 -18.32 -17.92 -3.07
CA ASP A 282 -18.62 -19.06 -3.92
C ASP A 282 -17.85 -20.27 -3.38
N LEU A 283 -18.50 -21.04 -2.50
CA LEU A 283 -18.08 -22.38 -2.14
C LEU A 283 -18.58 -23.27 -3.26
N GLY A 284 -17.67 -23.60 -4.17
CA GLY A 284 -17.92 -24.35 -5.38
C GLY A 284 -18.84 -25.55 -5.16
N ASP A 285 -19.82 -25.61 -6.05
CA ASP A 285 -20.69 -26.72 -6.37
C ASP A 285 -19.87 -27.98 -6.68
N ASP A 286 -20.01 -29.03 -5.86
CA ASP A 286 -19.84 -30.41 -6.33
C ASP A 286 -20.96 -31.26 -5.75
N ASP A 287 -21.59 -31.97 -6.66
CA ASP A 287 -22.96 -32.46 -6.66
C ASP A 287 -23.06 -33.83 -5.95
N GLN A 288 -24.07 -34.03 -5.09
CA GLN A 288 -24.93 -35.24 -5.04
C GLN A 288 -25.78 -35.32 -3.75
N VAL A 289 -27.09 -35.51 -3.94
CA VAL A 289 -28.18 -35.62 -2.93
C VAL A 289 -28.92 -36.96 -3.18
N PRO A 290 -29.66 -37.61 -2.23
CA PRO A 290 -29.35 -38.19 -0.91
C PRO A 290 -29.81 -39.69 -0.83
N PRO A 291 -30.07 -40.31 0.36
CA PRO A 291 -31.45 -40.27 0.86
C PRO A 291 -31.65 -40.15 2.39
N ARG A 292 -32.68 -39.35 2.72
CA ARG A 292 -33.71 -39.43 3.80
C ARG A 292 -33.38 -40.16 5.12
N VAL A 293 -33.47 -39.45 6.26
CA VAL A 293 -34.35 -39.83 7.41
C VAL A 293 -34.83 -38.57 8.20
N GLN A 294 -36.16 -38.50 8.30
CA GLN A 294 -37.10 -37.84 9.23
C GLN A 294 -36.68 -36.73 10.22
N ALA A 295 -37.47 -35.66 10.16
CA ALA A 295 -37.63 -34.65 11.19
C ALA A 295 -38.35 -35.20 12.43
N VAL A 296 -37.85 -34.85 13.62
CA VAL A 296 -38.60 -34.93 14.88
C VAL A 296 -38.59 -33.53 15.51
N THR A 297 -39.78 -32.92 15.51
CA THR A 297 -40.10 -31.68 16.24
C THR A 297 -40.41 -32.04 17.69
N VAL A 298 -39.80 -31.33 18.66
CA VAL A 298 -40.26 -31.37 20.06
C VAL A 298 -40.68 -29.99 20.50
N THR A 299 -41.99 -29.83 20.57
CA THR A 299 -42.75 -28.68 21.07
C THR A 299 -42.78 -28.69 22.60
N GLN A 300 -42.47 -27.57 23.25
CA GLN A 300 -42.74 -27.36 24.68
C GLN A 300 -44.25 -27.20 24.92
N PRO A 301 -44.75 -27.57 26.12
CA PRO A 301 -45.88 -26.87 26.69
C PRO A 301 -45.59 -26.27 28.07
N VAL A 302 -45.95 -25.00 28.15
CA VAL A 302 -46.13 -24.13 29.32
C VAL A 302 -47.02 -24.81 30.37
N ARG A 303 -46.68 -24.69 31.66
CA ARG A 303 -47.64 -24.93 32.77
C ARG A 303 -47.87 -23.68 33.60
N VAL A 304 -49.16 -23.43 33.77
CA VAL A 304 -49.88 -22.34 34.42
C VAL A 304 -49.74 -22.42 35.95
N ARG A 305 -49.75 -21.24 36.61
CA ARG A 305 -49.65 -21.05 38.06
C ARG A 305 -50.94 -20.41 38.60
N VAL A 306 -51.65 -21.05 39.53
CA VAL A 306 -52.50 -20.41 40.59
C VAL A 306 -52.81 -21.43 41.73
N PRO A 307 -53.39 -21.09 42.92
CA PRO A 307 -52.67 -20.94 44.19
C PRO A 307 -53.18 -21.81 45.38
N ARG A 308 -52.58 -21.56 46.57
CA ARG A 308 -52.63 -22.21 47.93
C ARG A 308 -54.03 -22.50 48.54
N PRO A 309 -54.09 -23.26 49.67
CA PRO A 309 -54.13 -22.59 50.99
C PRO A 309 -53.32 -23.27 52.12
N SER A 310 -53.30 -22.55 53.25
CA SER A 310 -52.57 -22.64 54.52
C SER A 310 -52.94 -23.78 55.49
N ASP A 311 -51.97 -24.23 56.32
CA ASP A 311 -52.11 -24.42 57.79
C ASP A 311 -50.75 -24.86 58.38
N THR A 312 -50.13 -24.08 59.27
CA THR A 312 -50.12 -24.09 60.76
C THR A 312 -49.44 -25.30 61.46
N ARG A 313 -48.61 -24.94 62.46
CA ARG A 313 -47.98 -25.75 63.54
C ARG A 313 -46.78 -26.60 63.09
N ARG A 314 -45.64 -26.63 63.77
CA ARG A 314 -45.25 -26.30 65.16
C ARG A 314 -43.74 -26.05 65.19
#